data_AF-A0A7E4ZWZ5-F1
#
_entry.id   AF-A0A7E4ZWZ5-F1
#
_cell.length_a   1.000
_cell.length_b   1.000
_cell.length_c   1.000
_cell.angle_alpha   90.00
_cell.angle_beta   90.00
_cell.angle_gamma   90.00
#
_symmetry.space_group_name_H-M   'P 1'
#
loop_
_entity.id
_entity.type
_entity.pdbx_description
1 polymer ?
#
loop_
_entity_poly.entity_id
_entity_poly.type
_entity_poly.pdbx_seq_one_letter_code
_entity_poly.pdbx_strand_id
1 'polypeptide(L)'
;MSAHFGNAEVALPGAAAYFKNQAYEEREHAEKIIDYINDRGGTVDFGDLAKPTCNCTSLLKAFQSAVALEKSNNKSLLQLHALASENNDPDNSTSANKSSRSRP
;
A
#
# COMPACT_ATOMS: atom_id res chain seq x y z
N MET A 1 7.98 -10.12 -1.86
CA MET A 1 7.74 -10.57 -3.25
C MET A 1 8.96 -10.37 -4.14
N SER A 2 9.49 -9.15 -4.29
CA SER A 2 10.67 -8.87 -5.14
C SER A 2 11.86 -9.81 -4.89
N ALA A 3 12.29 -9.96 -3.63
CA ALA A 3 13.42 -10.82 -3.27
C ALA A 3 13.23 -12.31 -3.66
N HIS A 4 11.98 -12.80 -3.67
CA HIS A 4 11.70 -14.18 -4.08
C HIS A 4 11.91 -14.36 -5.59
N PHE A 5 11.40 -13.44 -6.40
CA PHE A 5 11.53 -13.50 -7.86
C PHE A 5 12.93 -13.16 -8.37
N GLY A 6 13.73 -12.42 -7.58
CA GLY A 6 15.14 -12.15 -7.85
C GLY A 6 16.09 -13.27 -7.44
N ASN A 7 15.60 -14.33 -6.78
CA ASN A 7 16.40 -15.50 -6.44
C ASN A 7 16.84 -16.23 -7.71
N ALA A 8 18.06 -16.77 -7.74
CA ALA A 8 18.63 -17.46 -8.89
C ALA A 8 17.85 -18.72 -9.32
N GLU A 9 17.13 -19.39 -8.41
CA GLU A 9 16.29 -20.55 -8.71
C GLU A 9 14.97 -20.18 -9.39
N VAL A 10 14.43 -18.99 -9.09
CA VAL A 10 13.19 -18.50 -9.71
C VAL A 10 13.48 -17.68 -10.97
N ALA A 11 14.52 -16.85 -10.94
CA ALA A 11 15.08 -16.08 -12.05
C ALA A 11 14.06 -15.29 -12.88
N LEU A 12 13.13 -14.57 -12.23
CA LEU A 12 12.15 -13.70 -12.88
C LEU A 12 12.44 -12.21 -12.59
N PRO A 13 13.47 -11.62 -13.24
CA PRO A 13 13.94 -10.27 -12.91
C PRO A 13 12.90 -9.17 -13.21
N GLY A 14 12.06 -9.34 -14.23
CA GLY A 14 10.99 -8.38 -14.53
C GLY A 14 9.94 -8.31 -13.42
N ALA A 15 9.52 -9.47 -12.91
CA ALA A 15 8.61 -9.54 -11.75
C ALA A 15 9.27 -9.00 -10.48
N ALA A 16 10.55 -9.30 -10.28
CA ALA A 16 11.33 -8.78 -9.16
C ALA A 16 11.39 -7.24 -9.17
N ALA A 17 11.66 -6.64 -10.34
CA ALA A 17 11.68 -5.19 -10.52
C ALA A 17 10.29 -4.56 -10.30
N TYR A 18 9.24 -5.17 -10.86
CA TYR A 18 7.86 -4.72 -10.65
C TYR A 18 7.49 -4.65 -9.16
N PHE A 19 7.67 -5.75 -8.43
CA PHE A 19 7.34 -5.77 -6.99
C PHE A 19 8.27 -4.90 -6.14
N LYS A 20 9.47 -4.57 -6.63
CA LYS A 20 10.36 -3.62 -5.97
C LYS A 20 9.82 -2.19 -6.10
N ASN A 21 9.39 -1.82 -7.31
CA ASN A 21 8.80 -0.51 -7.57
C ASN A 21 7.50 -0.32 -6.77
N GLN A 22 6.63 -1.33 -6.72
CA GLN A 22 5.43 -1.26 -5.87
C GLN A 22 5.77 -1.07 -4.39
N ALA A 23 6.83 -1.72 -3.88
CA ALA A 23 7.24 -1.51 -2.50
C ALA A 23 7.76 -0.09 -2.22
N TYR A 24 8.37 0.58 -3.22
CA TYR A 24 8.77 1.98 -3.09
C TYR A 24 7.55 2.91 -3.13
N GLU A 25 6.61 2.70 -4.05
CA GLU A 25 5.36 3.48 -4.15
C GLU A 25 4.56 3.42 -2.83
N GLU A 26 4.39 2.23 -2.25
CA GLU A 26 3.67 2.09 -0.97
C GLU A 26 4.40 2.74 0.21
N ARG A 27 5.74 2.83 0.15
CA ARG A 27 6.50 3.58 1.16
C ARG A 27 6.29 5.08 1.02
N GLU A 28 6.26 5.61 -0.20
CA GLU A 28 5.90 7.01 -0.44
C GLU A 28 4.46 7.31 0.02
N HIS A 29 3.52 6.36 -0.16
CA HIS A 29 2.17 6.48 0.39
C HIS A 29 2.17 6.55 1.92
N ALA A 30 2.94 5.70 2.60
CA ALA A 30 3.06 5.73 4.06
C ALA A 30 3.66 7.06 4.57
N GLU A 31 4.71 7.56 3.91
CA GLU A 31 5.32 8.86 4.24
C GLU A 31 4.31 10.01 4.09
N LYS A 32 3.53 10.04 2.99
CA LYS A 32 2.47 11.05 2.81
C LYS A 32 1.41 11.03 3.92
N ILE A 33 1.07 9.84 4.44
CA ILE A 33 0.12 9.73 5.55
C ILE A 33 0.73 10.27 6.84
N ILE A 34 2.00 9.97 7.11
CA ILE A 34 2.74 10.49 8.27
C ILE A 34 2.78 12.02 8.22
N ASP A 35 3.18 12.58 7.09
CA ASP A 35 3.24 14.03 6.89
C ASP A 35 1.86 14.67 7.06
N TYR A 36 0.81 14.07 6.50
CA TYR A 36 -0.56 14.54 6.67
C TYR A 36 -1.00 14.54 8.15
N ILE A 37 -0.66 13.49 8.92
CA ILE A 37 -0.99 13.45 10.36
C ILE A 37 -0.26 14.58 11.10
N ASN A 38 1.03 14.80 10.80
CA ASN A 38 1.82 15.87 11.40
C ASN A 38 1.25 17.26 11.06
N ASP A 39 0.87 17.49 9.81
CA ASP A 39 0.29 18.76 9.33
C ASP A 39 -1.05 19.09 10.03
N ARG A 40 -1.79 18.05 10.44
CA ARG A 40 -3.06 18.19 11.21
C ARG A 40 -2.83 18.30 12.72
N GLY A 41 -1.58 18.35 13.17
CA GLY A 41 -1.22 18.43 14.59
C GLY A 41 -1.39 17.11 15.36
N GLY A 42 -1.53 15.99 14.65
CA GLY A 42 -1.57 14.66 15.25
C GLY A 42 -0.18 14.14 15.63
N THR A 43 -0.14 13.02 16.33
CA THR A 43 1.09 12.28 16.64
C THR A 43 1.01 10.90 16.00
N VAL A 44 2.11 10.46 15.39
CA VAL A 44 2.20 9.13 14.76
C VAL A 44 2.76 8.12 15.76
N ASP A 45 1.97 7.11 16.09
CA ASP A 45 2.40 5.96 16.88
C ASP A 45 2.65 4.76 15.98
N PHE A 46 3.91 4.29 15.95
CA PHE A 46 4.29 3.12 15.15
C PHE A 46 4.05 1.82 15.91
N GLY A 47 3.34 0.89 15.29
CA GLY A 47 3.16 -0.48 15.77
C GLY A 47 4.05 -1.49 15.06
N ASP A 48 3.98 -2.74 15.51
CA ASP A 48 4.72 -3.85 14.91
C ASP A 48 4.24 -4.14 13.48
N LEU A 49 5.19 -4.35 12.57
CA LEU A 49 4.90 -4.78 11.20
C LEU A 49 4.85 -6.30 11.11
N ALA A 50 3.68 -6.83 10.75
CA ALA A 50 3.50 -8.26 10.56
C ALA A 50 4.36 -8.80 9.41
N LYS A 51 4.89 -10.01 9.58
CA LYS A 51 5.63 -10.71 8.52
C LYS A 51 4.74 -10.90 7.29
N PRO A 52 5.26 -10.69 6.07
CA PRO A 52 4.48 -10.87 4.84
C PRO A 52 4.02 -12.32 4.65
N THR A 53 2.74 -12.51 4.37
CA THR A 53 2.06 -13.81 4.17
C THR A 53 1.85 -14.14 2.67
N CYS A 54 2.84 -13.83 1.81
CA CYS A 54 2.72 -14.08 0.37
C CYS A 54 2.76 -15.57 0.03
N ASN A 55 1.78 -16.04 -0.76
CA ASN A 55 1.88 -17.32 -1.46
C ASN A 55 2.62 -17.13 -2.79
N CYS A 56 3.94 -17.01 -2.71
CA CYS A 56 4.79 -16.66 -3.84
C CYS A 56 5.17 -17.87 -4.73
N THR A 57 4.52 -19.02 -4.58
CA THR A 57 4.89 -20.27 -5.30
C THR A 57 4.79 -20.20 -6.82
N SER A 58 4.03 -19.24 -7.36
CA SER A 58 3.98 -18.95 -8.78
C SER A 58 3.73 -17.46 -9.01
N LEU A 59 4.08 -16.98 -10.20
CA LEU A 59 3.85 -15.58 -10.58
C LEU A 59 2.37 -15.20 -10.46
N LEU A 60 1.46 -16.07 -10.93
CA LEU A 60 0.01 -15.87 -10.82
C LEU A 60 -0.43 -15.70 -9.36
N LYS A 61 0.03 -16.58 -8.45
CA LYS A 61 -0.35 -16.51 -7.04
C LYS A 61 0.24 -15.29 -6.33
N ALA A 62 1.43 -14.84 -6.73
CA ALA A 62 1.99 -13.59 -6.21
C ALA A 62 1.15 -12.37 -6.64
N PHE A 63 0.73 -12.29 -7.91
CA PHE A 63 -0.17 -11.23 -8.36
C PHE A 63 -1.56 -11.30 -7.70
N GLN A 64 -2.11 -12.51 -7.51
CA GLN A 64 -3.36 -12.67 -6.76
C GLN A 64 -3.22 -12.19 -5.30
N SER A 65 -2.08 -12.49 -4.66
CA SER A 65 -1.77 -12.01 -3.31
C SER A 65 -1.63 -10.48 -3.28
N ALA A 66 -0.96 -9.90 -4.27
CA ALA A 66 -0.82 -8.44 -4.39
C ALA A 66 -2.18 -7.75 -4.59
N VAL A 67 -3.03 -8.28 -5.49
CA VAL A 67 -4.38 -7.74 -5.70
C VAL A 67 -5.25 -7.86 -4.44
N ALA A 68 -5.11 -8.94 -3.68
CA ALA A 68 -5.82 -9.08 -2.40
C ALA A 68 -5.38 -8.03 -1.38
N LEU A 69 -4.08 -7.76 -1.29
CA LEU A 69 -3.51 -6.71 -0.43
C LEU A 69 -4.02 -5.32 -0.84
N GLU A 70 -3.96 -5.00 -2.12
CA GLU A 70 -4.43 -3.72 -2.68
C GLU A 70 -5.92 -3.49 -2.41
N LYS A 71 -6.74 -4.53 -2.54
CA LYS A 71 -8.17 -4.46 -2.19
C LYS A 71 -8.37 -4.20 -0.70
N SER A 72 -7.54 -4.79 0.16
CA SER A 72 -7.58 -4.55 1.60
C SER A 72 -7.20 -3.10 1.92
N ASN A 73 -6.10 -2.59 1.35
CA ASN A 73 -5.66 -1.21 1.51
C ASN A 73 -6.75 -0.23 1.05
N ASN A 74 -7.32 -0.45 -0.14
CA ASN A 74 -8.41 0.38 -0.66
C ASN A 74 -9.65 0.36 0.24
N LYS A 75 -10.00 -0.80 0.81
CA LYS A 75 -11.11 -0.89 1.78
C LYS A 75 -10.84 -0.05 3.03
N SER A 76 -9.62 -0.12 3.58
CA SER A 76 -9.23 0.71 4.73
C SER A 76 -9.27 2.19 4.41
N LEU A 77 -8.84 2.62 3.22
CA LEU A 77 -8.93 4.00 2.77
C LEU A 77 -10.39 4.47 2.62
N LEU A 78 -11.27 3.64 2.07
CA LEU A 78 -12.70 3.96 1.97
C LEU A 78 -13.36 4.10 3.35
N GLN A 79 -12.98 3.25 4.32
CA GLN A 79 -13.44 3.36 5.70
C GLN A 79 -12.95 4.64 6.36
N LEU A 80 -11.69 5.01 6.14
CA LEU A 80 -11.12 6.28 6.63
C LEU A 80 -11.84 7.48 6.02
N HIS A 81 -12.15 7.45 4.73
CA HIS A 81 -12.94 8.48 4.05
C HIS A 81 -14.37 8.58 4.60
N ALA A 82 -15.03 7.44 4.87
CA ALA A 82 -16.37 7.44 5.48
C ALA A 82 -16.35 8.08 6.87
N LEU A 83 -15.37 7.73 7.70
CA LEU A 83 -15.17 8.31 9.03
C LEU A 83 -14.89 9.83 8.97
N ALA A 84 -14.11 10.29 7.98
CA ALA A 84 -13.90 11.72 7.76
C ALA A 84 -15.21 12.44 7.43
N SER A 85 -16.05 11.83 6.59
CA SER A 85 -17.34 12.38 6.19
C SER A 85 -18.32 12.46 7.36
N GLU A 86 -18.35 11.42 8.21
CA GLU A 86 -19.17 11.39 9.45
C GLU A 86 -18.76 12.48 10.44
N ASN A 87 -17.46 12.80 10.52
CA ASN A 87 -16.93 13.83 11.40
C ASN A 87 -16.93 15.25 10.77
N ASN A 88 -17.55 15.42 9.59
CA ASN A 88 -17.54 16.67 8.83
C ASN A 88 -16.12 17.24 8.59
N ASP A 89 -15.15 16.37 8.28
CA ASP A 89 -13.79 16.74 7.89
C ASP A 89 -13.63 16.73 6.36
N PRO A 90 -13.88 17.85 5.67
CA PRO A 90 -13.81 17.91 4.21
C PRO A 90 -12.38 17.74 3.66
N ASP A 91 -11.34 18.07 4.44
CA ASP A 91 -9.96 17.99 3.98
C ASP A 91 -9.48 16.54 3.87
N ASN A 92 -9.89 15.69 4.80
CA ASN A 92 -9.56 14.26 4.77
C ASN A 92 -10.37 13.49 3.70
N SER A 93 -11.54 14.00 3.29
CA SER A 93 -12.32 13.40 2.19
C SER A 93 -11.64 13.54 0.81
N THR A 94 -10.79 14.55 0.63
CA THR A 94 -10.20 14.88 -0.69
C THR A 94 -8.84 14.20 -0.92
N SER A 95 -8.05 13.95 0.14
CA SER A 95 -6.70 13.36 0.05
C SER A 95 -6.70 11.88 -0.35
N ALA A 96 -7.66 11.09 0.15
CA ALA A 96 -7.80 9.66 -0.19
C ALA A 96 -8.07 9.42 -1.70
N ASN A 97 -8.67 10.39 -2.40
CA ASN A 97 -9.07 10.26 -3.80
C ASN A 97 -7.95 10.59 -4.81
N LYS A 98 -6.83 11.18 -4.34
CA LYS A 98 -5.66 11.48 -5.19
C LYS A 98 -4.69 10.30 -5.32
N SER A 99 -4.64 9.40 -4.33
CA SER A 99 -3.76 8.22 -4.34
C SER A 99 -4.23 7.11 -5.29
N SER A 100 -5.52 7.06 -5.63
CA SER A 100 -6.11 6.01 -6.47
C SER A 100 -6.12 6.32 -7.97
N ARG A 101 -5.78 7.55 -8.38
CA ARG A 101 -5.87 8.04 -9.76
C ARG A 101 -4.55 8.02 -10.55
N SER A 102 -3.46 7.52 -9.97
CA SER A 102 -2.13 7.52 -10.60
C SER A 102 -1.80 6.27 -11.45
N ARG A 103 -2.73 5.33 -11.64
CA ARG A 103 -2.48 4.14 -12.47
C ARG A 103 -2.99 4.34 -13.91
N PRO A 104 -2.13 4.26 -14.94
CA PRO A 104 -2.56 4.02 -16.32
C PRO A 104 -3.12 2.62 -16.53
#